data_AF-A0AAD7TVJ2-F1
#
_entry.id   AF-A0AAD7TVJ2-F1
#
_cell.length_a   1.000
_cell.length_b   1.000
_cell.length_c   1.000
_cell.angle_alpha   90.00
_cell.angle_beta   90.00
_cell.angle_gamma   90.00
#
_symmetry.space_group_name_H-M   'P 1'
#
loop_
_entity.id
_entity.type
_entity.pdbx_description
1 polymer ?
#
loop_
_entity_poly.entity_id
_entity_poly.type
_entity_poly.pdbx_seq_one_letter_code
_entity_poly.pdbx_strand_id
1 'polypeptide(L)'
;MPSLTDGFNLDISGVAGFLGGEASVAASTTAHMIYAQSRWVGWYNQPGSYDIARYYGQLSPSGLFRALYPGVESNQDPTSLFKYTGPLGPRFNGVHTGTVLQQTGHVARLFHRWCANTPSSTVHSQEVKRRVTTPATVIVAHLTHIPGSTIPIRQKIRDKRSMLAILPTLASLTTCALCGMLGDWFCFSMILLGIVASGISACVLGSGRLLFEHPLPISPSTPPGDGLLGDERDFIVLKGAESTVNMITRGSFSLEFASRPTYNDIGMCSLLLTLQFVAQLLVVPQGTLHGQILFIVSLACSWAYNSYLSTLDRDAFQQELLVTAVLQLDSHQLLKCSLDTRPSAAVFVILLLAPARTENLRRIMDHIIPNDTAVWNKWKLDVLDCIERDFLIEAQETFVFDFRTAPVSWTHQESALLEILRDDAAAAAEVYRAYIAQ
;
A
#
# COMPACT_ATOMS: atom_id res chain seq x y z
N MET A 1 -26.58 62.03 22.50
CA MET A 1 -25.43 61.15 22.21
C MET A 1 -25.97 59.74 22.00
N PRO A 2 -25.87 59.16 20.79
CA PRO A 2 -26.21 57.76 20.57
C PRO A 2 -25.05 56.88 21.05
N SER A 3 -25.35 55.90 21.89
CA SER A 3 -24.40 54.88 22.33
C SER A 3 -24.17 53.88 21.20
N LEU A 4 -23.02 54.00 20.54
CA LEU A 4 -22.42 52.98 19.68
C LEU A 4 -22.03 51.78 20.54
N THR A 5 -22.91 50.81 20.70
CA THR A 5 -22.51 49.43 20.95
C THR A 5 -22.69 48.68 19.64
N ASP A 6 -21.77 48.92 18.71
CA ASP A 6 -21.55 48.00 17.59
C ASP A 6 -21.18 46.65 18.20
N GLY A 7 -22.12 45.70 18.15
CA GLY A 7 -21.90 44.33 18.56
C GLY A 7 -20.85 43.72 17.65
N PHE A 8 -19.64 43.55 18.17
CA PHE A 8 -18.53 42.91 17.48
C PHE A 8 -18.96 41.48 17.10
N ASN A 9 -19.23 41.25 15.82
CA ASN A 9 -19.64 39.97 15.27
C ASN A 9 -18.46 39.40 14.48
N LEU A 10 -18.00 38.22 14.86
CA LEU A 10 -16.93 37.53 14.16
C LEU A 10 -17.56 36.86 12.93
N ASP A 11 -17.37 37.45 11.75
CA ASP A 11 -17.76 36.87 10.45
C ASP A 11 -16.87 35.65 10.10
N ILE A 12 -16.87 34.65 10.99
CA ILE A 12 -15.99 33.47 10.98
C ILE A 12 -16.71 32.25 10.39
N SER A 13 -18.04 32.30 10.22
CA SER A 13 -18.82 31.16 9.73
C SER A 13 -18.43 30.75 8.30
N GLY A 14 -18.07 31.70 7.45
CA GLY A 14 -17.52 31.43 6.12
C GLY A 14 -16.16 30.73 6.16
N VAL A 15 -15.29 31.09 7.10
CA VAL A 15 -13.93 30.53 7.23
C VAL A 15 -13.97 29.11 7.82
N ALA A 16 -14.86 28.87 8.78
CA ALA A 16 -15.05 27.59 9.45
C ALA A 16 -15.47 26.42 8.54
N GLY A 17 -16.27 26.68 7.50
CA GLY A 17 -16.76 25.64 6.60
C GLY A 17 -15.77 25.16 5.54
N PHE A 18 -14.72 25.95 5.25
CA PHE A 18 -13.66 25.60 4.29
C PHE A 18 -12.32 25.28 4.97
N LEU A 19 -12.10 25.76 6.20
CA LEU A 19 -10.88 25.42 6.93
C LEU A 19 -10.81 23.93 7.22
N GLY A 20 -9.71 23.30 6.79
CA GLY A 20 -9.41 21.91 7.13
C GLY A 20 -10.22 20.87 6.37
N GLY A 21 -10.90 21.23 5.28
CA GLY A 21 -11.64 20.28 4.44
C GLY A 21 -10.73 19.20 3.84
N GLU A 22 -9.59 19.57 3.29
CA GLU A 22 -8.60 18.60 2.77
C GLU A 22 -8.08 17.66 3.86
N ALA A 23 -7.75 18.20 5.04
CA ALA A 23 -7.30 17.43 6.18
C ALA A 23 -8.39 16.46 6.66
N SER A 24 -9.65 16.89 6.62
CA SER A 24 -10.81 16.10 7.02
C SER A 24 -11.12 14.98 6.04
N VAL A 25 -11.09 15.25 4.73
CA VAL A 25 -11.21 14.22 3.68
C VAL A 25 -10.08 13.20 3.81
N ALA A 26 -8.86 13.69 4.03
CA ALA A 26 -7.70 12.84 4.22
C ALA A 26 -7.82 11.97 5.49
N ALA A 27 -8.29 12.55 6.59
CA ALA A 27 -8.55 11.85 7.84
C ALA A 27 -9.63 10.78 7.69
N SER A 28 -10.74 11.08 6.99
CA SER A 28 -11.82 10.11 6.76
C SER A 28 -11.34 8.90 5.94
N THR A 29 -10.52 9.13 4.92
CA THR A 29 -9.88 8.05 4.14
C THR A 29 -8.98 7.18 5.00
N THR A 30 -8.13 7.82 5.81
CA THR A 30 -7.25 7.11 6.76
C THR A 30 -8.06 6.36 7.81
N ALA A 31 -9.15 6.94 8.31
CA ALA A 31 -10.03 6.35 9.30
C ALA A 31 -10.75 5.09 8.79
N HIS A 32 -11.16 5.04 7.51
CA HIS A 32 -11.69 3.81 6.89
C HIS A 32 -10.66 2.67 6.91
N MET A 33 -9.37 3.01 6.79
CA MET A 33 -8.31 2.02 6.75
C MET A 33 -7.90 1.55 8.16
N ILE A 34 -7.82 2.48 9.12
CA ILE A 34 -7.32 2.18 10.47
C ILE A 34 -8.41 1.64 11.39
N TYR A 35 -9.65 2.14 11.29
CA TYR A 35 -10.71 1.84 12.25
C TYR A 35 -11.77 0.90 11.67
N ALA A 36 -11.76 -0.33 12.17
CA ALA A 36 -12.81 -1.35 11.91
C ALA A 36 -14.22 -0.87 12.29
N GLN A 37 -14.29 0.19 13.11
CA GLN A 37 -15.50 0.82 13.63
C GLN A 37 -15.55 2.32 13.34
N SER A 38 -15.01 2.78 12.21
CA SER A 38 -15.08 4.19 11.78
C SER A 38 -16.50 4.79 11.82
N ARG A 39 -17.53 3.93 11.79
CA ARG A 39 -18.95 4.26 12.00
C ARG A 39 -19.23 5.10 13.26
N TRP A 40 -18.45 4.92 14.33
CA TRP A 40 -18.68 5.59 15.62
C TRP A 40 -17.66 6.68 15.94
N VAL A 41 -16.72 6.95 15.04
CA VAL A 41 -15.55 7.80 15.33
C VAL A 41 -15.79 9.27 14.97
N GLY A 42 -16.93 9.62 14.34
CA GLY A 42 -17.21 10.98 13.82
C GLY A 42 -18.27 11.81 14.56
N TRP A 43 -18.57 11.52 15.83
CA TRP A 43 -19.60 12.25 16.60
C TRP A 43 -19.10 13.56 17.21
N TYR A 44 -18.59 14.46 16.37
CA TYR A 44 -18.10 15.78 16.79
C TYR A 44 -18.46 16.83 15.75
N ASN A 45 -18.35 18.12 16.11
CA ASN A 45 -18.59 19.21 15.17
C ASN A 45 -17.41 19.29 14.18
N GLN A 46 -17.56 18.67 13.01
CA GLN A 46 -16.48 18.51 12.05
C GLN A 46 -16.32 19.75 11.15
N PRO A 47 -15.10 20.31 11.03
CA PRO A 47 -14.80 21.37 10.08
C PRO A 47 -14.72 20.82 8.66
N GLY A 48 -14.90 21.69 7.65
CA GLY A 48 -14.75 21.29 6.25
C GLY A 48 -15.88 20.38 5.72
N SER A 49 -17.07 20.44 6.32
CA SER A 49 -18.21 19.59 5.93
C SER A 49 -18.61 19.73 4.46
N TYR A 50 -18.45 20.92 3.88
CA TYR A 50 -18.66 21.15 2.44
C TYR A 50 -17.68 20.38 1.57
N ASP A 51 -16.38 20.39 1.90
CA ASP A 51 -15.37 19.68 1.10
C ASP A 51 -15.52 18.16 1.20
N ILE A 52 -15.91 17.66 2.38
CA ILE A 52 -16.27 16.25 2.57
C ILE A 52 -17.50 15.93 1.71
N ALA A 53 -18.55 16.73 1.80
CA ALA A 53 -19.76 16.55 1.02
C ALA A 53 -19.46 16.52 -0.48
N ARG A 54 -18.67 17.49 -0.96
CA ARG A 54 -18.21 17.56 -2.35
C ARG A 54 -17.38 16.36 -2.74
N TYR A 55 -16.49 15.87 -1.87
CA TYR A 55 -15.63 14.73 -2.15
C TYR A 55 -16.43 13.42 -2.28
N TYR A 56 -17.27 13.10 -1.30
CA TYR A 56 -18.08 11.89 -1.34
C TYR A 56 -19.26 11.96 -2.32
N GLY A 57 -19.75 13.17 -2.63
CA GLY A 57 -20.78 13.40 -3.65
C GLY A 57 -20.37 12.93 -5.05
N GLN A 58 -19.06 12.81 -5.32
CA GLN A 58 -18.51 12.31 -6.59
C GLN A 58 -18.83 10.84 -6.84
N LEU A 59 -19.12 10.08 -5.77
CA LEU A 59 -19.51 8.67 -5.87
C LEU A 59 -20.93 8.51 -6.42
N SER A 60 -21.83 9.47 -6.17
CA SER A 60 -23.23 9.33 -6.60
C SER A 60 -23.39 9.71 -8.07
N PRO A 61 -24.03 8.86 -8.89
CA PRO A 61 -24.25 9.13 -10.31
C PRO A 61 -25.39 10.14 -10.58
N SER A 62 -26.02 10.69 -9.54
CA SER A 62 -27.21 11.52 -9.71
C SER A 62 -26.91 12.90 -10.31
N GLY A 63 -27.83 13.39 -11.15
CA GLY A 63 -27.72 14.71 -11.77
C GLY A 63 -27.76 15.87 -10.76
N LEU A 64 -28.36 15.66 -9.58
CA LEU A 64 -28.39 16.65 -8.50
C LEU A 64 -26.98 16.97 -7.99
N PHE A 65 -26.15 15.94 -7.75
CA PHE A 65 -24.78 16.15 -7.27
C PHE A 65 -23.88 16.77 -8.34
N ARG A 66 -24.14 16.48 -9.62
CA ARG A 66 -23.48 17.16 -10.73
C ARG A 66 -23.81 18.66 -10.78
N ALA A 67 -25.05 19.03 -10.43
CA ALA A 67 -25.47 20.43 -10.37
C ALA A 67 -24.92 21.15 -9.13
N LEU A 68 -24.89 20.48 -7.97
CA LEU A 68 -24.36 21.03 -6.72
C LEU A 68 -22.83 21.19 -6.75
N TYR A 69 -22.11 20.29 -7.44
CA TYR A 69 -20.65 20.30 -7.52
C TYR A 69 -20.15 20.33 -8.98
N PRO A 70 -20.28 21.48 -9.67
CA PRO A 70 -19.85 21.60 -11.06
C PRO A 70 -18.33 21.43 -11.21
N GLY A 71 -17.90 20.82 -12.32
CA GLY A 71 -16.48 20.65 -12.66
C GLY A 71 -15.81 19.41 -12.08
N VAL A 72 -16.56 18.52 -11.43
CA VAL A 72 -16.04 17.26 -10.91
C VAL A 72 -16.67 16.08 -11.63
N GLU A 73 -15.88 15.08 -12.00
CA GLU A 73 -16.38 13.87 -12.63
C GLU A 73 -17.27 13.10 -11.64
N SER A 74 -18.56 13.02 -11.94
CA SER A 74 -19.52 12.19 -11.19
C SER A 74 -19.36 10.72 -11.57
N ASN A 75 -19.61 9.80 -10.63
CA ASN A 75 -19.50 8.34 -10.80
C ASN A 75 -18.04 7.83 -10.86
N GLN A 76 -17.16 8.40 -10.03
CA GLN A 76 -15.81 7.85 -9.85
C GLN A 76 -15.85 6.54 -9.06
N ASP A 77 -14.92 5.64 -9.36
CA ASP A 77 -14.76 4.41 -8.57
C ASP A 77 -14.22 4.76 -7.17
N PRO A 78 -14.77 4.19 -6.08
CA PRO A 78 -14.25 4.39 -4.74
C PRO A 78 -12.74 4.18 -4.63
N THR A 79 -12.19 3.21 -5.34
CA THR A 79 -10.76 2.87 -5.28
C THR A 79 -9.87 4.03 -5.71
N SER A 80 -10.22 4.67 -6.82
CA SER A 80 -9.51 5.86 -7.31
C SER A 80 -9.77 7.07 -6.43
N LEU A 81 -11.02 7.25 -5.97
CA LEU A 81 -11.38 8.40 -5.16
C LEU A 81 -10.56 8.43 -3.86
N PHE A 82 -10.57 7.33 -3.11
CA PHE A 82 -9.86 7.19 -1.82
C PHE A 82 -8.34 6.99 -1.96
N LYS A 83 -7.79 7.05 -3.18
CA LYS A 83 -6.35 6.91 -3.44
C LYS A 83 -5.78 5.60 -2.87
N TYR A 84 -6.53 4.51 -2.97
CA TYR A 84 -6.01 3.17 -2.65
C TYR A 84 -5.02 2.67 -3.71
N THR A 85 -5.04 3.29 -4.89
CA THR A 85 -4.00 3.17 -5.92
C THR A 85 -2.91 4.21 -5.69
N GLY A 86 -1.71 3.73 -5.36
CA GLY A 86 -0.51 4.55 -5.27
C GLY A 86 0.39 4.42 -6.50
N PRO A 87 1.62 4.95 -6.40
CA PRO A 87 2.61 4.86 -7.48
C PRO A 87 2.97 3.41 -7.82
N LEU A 88 3.35 3.21 -9.08
CA LEU A 88 3.63 1.89 -9.62
C LEU A 88 4.84 1.22 -8.94
N GLY A 89 4.80 -0.11 -8.92
CA GLY A 89 5.82 -0.97 -8.37
C GLY A 89 6.89 -1.37 -9.39
N PRO A 90 7.94 -2.06 -8.93
CA PRO A 90 9.07 -2.47 -9.76
C PRO A 90 8.66 -3.49 -10.83
N ARG A 91 9.55 -3.72 -11.78
CA ARG A 91 9.37 -4.73 -12.83
C ARG A 91 9.23 -6.13 -12.23
N PHE A 92 8.39 -6.96 -12.86
CA PHE A 92 8.26 -8.38 -12.56
C PHE A 92 8.49 -9.24 -13.81
N ASN A 93 9.30 -10.29 -13.67
CA ASN A 93 9.55 -11.28 -14.71
C ASN A 93 9.22 -12.69 -14.18
N GLY A 94 8.13 -13.27 -14.66
CA GLY A 94 7.70 -14.64 -14.34
C GLY A 94 8.49 -15.67 -15.14
N VAL A 95 9.09 -16.64 -14.45
CA VAL A 95 10.00 -17.61 -15.08
C VAL A 95 9.27 -18.73 -15.82
N HIS A 96 8.15 -19.22 -15.30
CA HIS A 96 7.42 -20.31 -15.96
C HIS A 96 6.34 -19.81 -16.92
N THR A 97 5.68 -18.70 -16.59
CA THR A 97 4.63 -18.11 -17.44
C THR A 97 5.21 -17.26 -18.57
N GLY A 98 6.47 -16.81 -18.46
CA GLY A 98 7.07 -15.87 -19.39
C GLY A 98 6.48 -14.46 -19.32
N THR A 99 5.67 -14.18 -18.30
CA THR A 99 5.01 -12.88 -18.11
C THR A 99 6.05 -11.83 -17.75
N VAL A 100 6.12 -10.75 -18.52
CA VAL A 100 6.96 -9.60 -18.22
C VAL A 100 6.06 -8.40 -17.96
N LEU A 101 6.01 -7.94 -16.72
CA LEU A 101 5.34 -6.71 -16.33
C LEU A 101 6.40 -5.64 -16.15
N GLN A 102 6.47 -4.69 -17.10
CA GLN A 102 7.43 -3.58 -17.02
C GLN A 102 7.26 -2.78 -15.72
N GLN A 103 6.02 -2.63 -15.27
CA GLN A 103 5.67 -2.01 -14.00
C GLN A 103 4.55 -2.82 -13.36
N THR A 104 4.64 -3.02 -12.05
CA THR A 104 3.61 -3.71 -11.24
C THR A 104 2.71 -2.69 -10.52
N GLY A 105 1.66 -3.17 -9.87
CA GLY A 105 0.75 -2.32 -9.09
C GLY A 105 1.39 -1.74 -7.82
N HIS A 106 0.67 -0.84 -7.16
CA HIS A 106 1.07 -0.25 -5.87
C HIS A 106 1.37 -1.31 -4.78
N VAL A 107 0.65 -2.43 -4.80
CA VAL A 107 0.85 -3.53 -3.85
C VAL A 107 2.27 -4.11 -3.93
N ALA A 108 2.81 -4.30 -5.12
CA ALA A 108 4.19 -4.77 -5.31
C ALA A 108 5.21 -3.75 -4.79
N ARG A 109 4.94 -2.45 -4.91
CA ARG A 109 5.78 -1.41 -4.32
C ARG A 109 5.79 -1.48 -2.80
N LEU A 110 4.61 -1.62 -2.18
CA LEU A 110 4.49 -1.78 -0.72
C LEU A 110 5.25 -3.02 -0.25
N PHE A 111 5.10 -4.13 -0.97
CA PHE A 111 5.81 -5.37 -0.68
C PHE A 111 7.33 -5.20 -0.81
N HIS A 112 7.81 -4.60 -1.90
CA HIS A 112 9.23 -4.31 -2.10
C HIS A 112 9.81 -3.44 -0.96
N ARG A 113 9.10 -2.38 -0.56
CA ARG A 113 9.50 -1.52 0.56
C ARG A 113 9.53 -2.27 1.89
N TRP A 114 8.60 -3.20 2.10
CA TRP A 114 8.60 -4.08 3.26
C TRP A 114 9.84 -4.97 3.30
N CYS A 115 10.12 -5.68 2.21
CA CYS A 115 11.30 -6.53 2.10
C CYS A 115 12.62 -5.77 2.32
N ALA A 116 12.71 -4.53 1.85
CA ALA A 116 13.87 -3.67 2.08
C ALA A 116 14.07 -3.37 3.58
N ASN A 117 12.99 -3.10 4.30
CA ASN A 117 13.01 -2.74 5.73
C ASN A 117 13.09 -3.95 6.68
N THR A 118 12.79 -5.16 6.22
CA THR A 118 12.87 -6.36 7.06
C THR A 118 14.33 -6.66 7.41
N PRO A 119 14.66 -6.84 8.71
CA PRO A 119 16.01 -7.17 9.14
C PRO A 119 16.47 -8.50 8.55
N SER A 120 17.73 -8.56 8.14
CA SER A 120 18.31 -9.75 7.51
C SER A 120 18.40 -10.91 8.51
N SER A 121 17.70 -12.01 8.23
CA SER A 121 18.13 -13.33 8.69
C SER A 121 19.29 -13.74 7.79
N THR A 122 20.47 -13.20 8.06
CA THR A 122 21.62 -13.32 7.15
C THR A 122 22.10 -14.76 7.12
N VAL A 123 21.95 -15.44 5.98
CA VAL A 123 22.75 -16.64 5.69
C VAL A 123 24.14 -16.14 5.32
N HIS A 124 25.01 -16.02 6.32
CA HIS A 124 26.41 -15.73 6.08
C HIS A 124 27.04 -16.95 5.40
N SER A 125 27.55 -16.75 4.18
CA SER A 125 28.55 -17.66 3.65
C SER A 125 29.78 -17.57 4.56
N GLN A 126 30.25 -18.73 5.00
CA GLN A 126 31.44 -18.90 5.82
C GLN A 126 32.61 -18.11 5.20
N GLU A 127 33.38 -17.40 6.04
CA GLU A 127 34.48 -16.49 5.65
C GLU A 127 35.57 -17.20 4.82
N VAL A 128 35.34 -17.37 3.53
CA VAL A 128 36.40 -17.58 2.53
C VAL A 128 36.73 -16.20 1.99
N LYS A 129 38.02 -15.80 2.01
CA LYS A 129 38.51 -14.55 1.41
C LYS A 129 38.19 -14.53 -0.10
N ARG A 130 36.97 -14.18 -0.47
CA ARG A 130 36.50 -14.05 -1.84
C ARG A 130 36.40 -12.58 -2.22
N ARG A 131 36.36 -12.33 -3.53
CA ARG A 131 36.28 -10.98 -4.10
C ARG A 131 34.96 -10.35 -3.70
N VAL A 132 35.01 -9.25 -2.96
CA VAL A 132 33.84 -8.40 -2.68
C VAL A 132 33.81 -7.28 -3.72
N THR A 133 32.70 -7.17 -4.46
CA THR A 133 32.48 -6.05 -5.38
C THR A 133 31.42 -5.12 -4.81
N THR A 134 30.25 -5.08 -5.45
CA THR A 134 29.05 -4.45 -4.90
C THR A 134 28.14 -5.58 -4.41
N PRO A 135 27.91 -5.70 -3.09
CA PRO A 135 27.07 -6.76 -2.56
C PRO A 135 25.64 -6.59 -3.10
N ALA A 136 25.04 -7.70 -3.51
CA ALA A 136 23.68 -7.77 -4.00
C ALA A 136 22.83 -8.55 -3.01
N THR A 137 21.63 -8.04 -2.71
CA THR A 137 20.72 -8.68 -1.77
C THR A 137 19.66 -9.45 -2.53
N VAL A 138 19.56 -10.74 -2.24
CA VAL A 138 18.50 -11.62 -2.79
C VAL A 138 17.54 -11.97 -1.66
N ILE A 139 16.27 -11.65 -1.86
CA ILE A 139 15.19 -11.92 -0.91
C ILE A 139 14.31 -12.99 -1.51
N VAL A 140 14.14 -14.11 -0.82
CA VAL A 140 13.26 -15.19 -1.25
C VAL A 140 12.00 -15.13 -0.42
N ALA A 141 10.86 -14.93 -1.07
CA ALA A 141 9.54 -14.90 -0.45
C ALA A 141 8.73 -16.12 -0.90
N HIS A 142 8.47 -17.03 0.03
CA HIS A 142 7.62 -18.20 -0.18
C HIS A 142 6.17 -17.88 0.13
N LEU A 143 5.34 -17.90 -0.90
CA LEU A 143 3.95 -17.51 -0.83
C LEU A 143 3.07 -18.77 -0.80
N THR A 144 2.71 -19.22 0.40
CA THR A 144 1.94 -20.48 0.59
C THR A 144 0.43 -20.27 0.67
N HIS A 145 -0.02 -19.08 1.06
CA HIS A 145 -1.43 -18.79 1.23
C HIS A 145 -2.12 -18.61 -0.14
N ILE A 146 -3.16 -19.40 -0.40
CA ILE A 146 -3.98 -19.33 -1.63
C ILE A 146 -5.40 -18.93 -1.23
N PRO A 147 -5.72 -17.62 -1.23
CA PRO A 147 -7.08 -17.16 -0.99
C PRO A 147 -7.93 -17.16 -2.27
N GLY A 148 -9.23 -16.94 -2.10
CA GLY A 148 -10.13 -16.60 -3.20
C GLY A 148 -9.86 -15.21 -3.77
N SER A 149 -10.45 -14.91 -4.93
CA SER A 149 -10.24 -13.66 -5.71
C SER A 149 -10.47 -12.35 -4.95
N THR A 150 -11.28 -12.40 -3.90
CA THR A 150 -11.67 -11.24 -3.10
C THR A 150 -11.55 -11.60 -1.63
N ILE A 151 -10.69 -10.89 -0.92
CA ILE A 151 -10.40 -11.12 0.48
C ILE A 151 -11.03 -9.98 1.28
N PRO A 152 -12.09 -10.25 2.06
CA PRO A 152 -12.64 -9.23 2.95
C PRO A 152 -11.67 -9.01 4.10
N ILE A 153 -11.13 -7.80 4.19
CA ILE A 153 -10.17 -7.48 5.22
C ILE A 153 -10.93 -7.11 6.49
N ARG A 154 -11.18 -8.12 7.33
CA ARG A 154 -11.68 -7.91 8.70
C ARG A 154 -10.54 -7.36 9.54
N GLN A 155 -10.46 -6.02 9.60
CA GLN A 155 -9.53 -5.29 10.45
C GLN A 155 -9.66 -5.77 11.91
N LYS A 156 -8.69 -6.57 12.37
CA LYS A 156 -8.57 -6.99 13.79
C LYS A 156 -7.79 -5.98 14.63
N ILE A 157 -7.24 -4.93 14.01
CA ILE A 157 -6.42 -3.93 14.68
C ILE A 157 -7.34 -3.00 15.48
N ARG A 158 -7.67 -3.40 16.71
CA ARG A 158 -8.26 -2.51 17.71
C ARG A 158 -7.16 -1.59 18.21
N ASP A 159 -6.91 -0.53 17.45
CA ASP A 159 -5.80 0.36 17.73
C ASP A 159 -6.15 1.29 18.92
N LYS A 160 -5.22 1.46 19.87
CA LYS A 160 -5.40 2.38 21.03
C LYS A 160 -5.69 3.82 20.58
N ARG A 161 -5.29 4.14 19.35
CA ARG A 161 -5.51 5.42 18.66
C ARG A 161 -6.99 5.74 18.46
N SER A 162 -7.88 4.74 18.45
CA SER A 162 -9.33 4.95 18.42
C SER A 162 -9.84 5.69 19.66
N MET A 163 -9.12 5.66 20.79
CA MET A 163 -9.48 6.42 22.00
C MET A 163 -9.25 7.92 21.83
N LEU A 164 -8.38 8.35 20.91
CA LEU A 164 -8.13 9.78 20.65
C LEU A 164 -9.35 10.47 20.03
N ALA A 165 -10.26 9.72 19.38
CA ALA A 165 -11.53 10.24 18.87
C ALA A 165 -12.49 10.74 19.96
N ILE A 166 -12.27 10.33 21.21
CA ILE A 166 -13.06 10.78 22.36
C ILE A 166 -12.80 12.26 22.64
N LEU A 167 -11.59 12.76 22.38
CA LEU A 167 -11.21 14.15 22.65
C LEU A 167 -12.06 15.18 21.88
N PRO A 168 -12.16 15.15 20.53
CA PRO A 168 -12.99 16.10 19.80
C PRO A 168 -14.49 15.93 20.09
N THR A 169 -14.93 14.70 20.38
CA THR A 169 -16.30 14.40 20.79
C THR A 169 -16.65 15.08 22.11
N LEU A 170 -15.81 14.92 23.14
CA LEU A 170 -15.97 15.59 24.43
C LEU A 170 -15.91 17.10 24.29
N ALA A 171 -14.94 17.63 23.53
CA ALA A 171 -14.83 19.07 23.29
C ALA A 171 -16.09 19.65 22.61
N SER A 172 -16.66 18.93 21.64
CA SER A 172 -17.90 19.35 20.96
C SER A 172 -19.11 19.30 21.90
N LEU A 173 -19.21 18.26 22.73
CA LEU A 173 -20.31 18.14 23.71
C LEU A 173 -20.21 19.18 24.82
N THR A 174 -19.02 19.47 25.33
CA THR A 174 -18.81 20.48 26.38
C THR A 174 -19.08 21.89 25.86
N THR A 175 -18.56 22.24 24.68
CA THR A 175 -18.86 23.53 24.04
C THR A 175 -20.35 23.68 23.74
N CYS A 176 -21.01 22.62 23.25
CA CYS A 176 -22.46 22.59 23.08
C CYS A 176 -23.19 22.87 24.40
N ALA A 177 -22.90 22.13 25.48
CA ALA A 177 -23.54 22.32 26.78
C ALA A 177 -23.32 23.73 27.35
N LEU A 178 -22.09 24.27 27.23
CA LEU A 178 -21.76 25.62 27.66
C LEU A 178 -22.55 26.69 26.89
N CYS A 179 -22.73 26.55 25.57
CA CYS A 179 -23.58 27.47 24.80
C CYS A 179 -25.02 27.49 25.33
N GLY A 180 -25.59 26.33 25.65
CA GLY A 180 -26.93 26.23 26.24
C GLY A 180 -27.02 26.89 27.63
N MET A 181 -26.00 26.69 28.48
CA MET A 181 -25.94 27.31 29.80
C MET A 181 -25.78 28.83 29.74
N LEU A 182 -25.07 29.34 28.74
CA LEU A 182 -24.90 30.77 28.50
C LEU A 182 -26.10 31.42 27.78
N GLY A 183 -27.15 30.65 27.48
CA GLY A 183 -28.37 31.12 26.82
C GLY A 183 -28.25 31.35 25.31
N ASP A 184 -27.15 30.91 24.68
CA ASP A 184 -26.94 31.01 23.23
C ASP A 184 -27.48 29.76 22.51
N TRP A 185 -28.79 29.77 22.28
CA TRP A 185 -29.50 28.67 21.63
C TRP A 185 -29.17 28.52 20.15
N PHE A 186 -28.75 29.59 19.47
CA PHE A 186 -28.35 29.55 18.06
C PHE A 186 -27.06 28.74 17.91
N CYS A 187 -26.00 29.08 18.65
CA CYS A 187 -24.74 28.33 18.62
C CYS A 187 -24.92 26.90 19.16
N PHE A 188 -25.68 26.72 20.24
CA PHE A 188 -26.05 25.39 20.76
C PHE A 188 -26.63 24.49 19.66
N SER A 189 -27.64 24.98 18.94
CA SER A 189 -28.34 24.21 17.91
C SER A 189 -27.42 23.87 16.74
N MET A 190 -26.52 24.79 16.37
CA MET A 190 -25.58 24.60 15.26
C MET A 190 -24.43 23.66 15.59
N ILE A 191 -23.92 23.66 16.82
CA ILE A 191 -22.94 22.66 17.28
C ILE A 191 -23.60 21.28 17.34
N LEU A 192 -24.81 21.19 17.89
CA LEU A 192 -25.56 19.93 17.97
C LEU A 192 -25.87 19.37 16.58
N LEU A 193 -26.32 20.22 15.66
CA LEU A 193 -26.54 19.85 14.26
C LEU A 193 -25.24 19.31 13.62
N GLY A 194 -24.11 19.96 13.87
CA GLY A 194 -22.80 19.52 13.41
C GLY A 194 -22.42 18.13 13.93
N ILE A 195 -22.60 17.88 15.23
CA ILE A 195 -22.35 16.56 15.87
C ILE A 195 -23.22 15.47 15.23
N VAL A 196 -24.51 15.73 15.06
CA VAL A 196 -25.47 14.76 14.51
C VAL A 196 -25.21 14.50 13.03
N ALA A 197 -25.04 15.55 12.22
CA ALA A 197 -24.78 15.41 10.78
C ALA A 197 -23.47 14.68 10.50
N SER A 198 -22.40 15.01 11.26
CA SER A 198 -21.10 14.33 11.15
C SER A 198 -21.18 12.89 11.63
N GLY A 199 -21.88 12.62 12.73
CA GLY A 199 -22.09 11.27 13.26
C GLY A 199 -22.85 10.35 12.30
N ILE A 200 -23.96 10.84 11.71
CA ILE A 200 -24.73 10.11 10.69
C ILE A 200 -23.86 9.84 9.46
N SER A 201 -23.15 10.87 8.98
CA SER A 201 -22.26 10.73 7.82
C SER A 201 -21.15 9.73 8.10
N ALA A 202 -20.52 9.77 9.27
CA ALA A 202 -19.54 8.78 9.69
C ALA A 202 -20.12 7.36 9.77
N CYS A 203 -21.37 7.18 10.19
CA CYS A 203 -22.03 5.87 10.21
C CYS A 203 -22.21 5.26 8.81
N VAL A 204 -22.60 6.07 7.84
CA VAL A 204 -22.86 5.66 6.44
C VAL A 204 -21.55 5.49 5.69
N LEU A 205 -20.67 6.50 5.73
CA LEU A 205 -19.36 6.43 5.09
C LEU A 205 -18.51 5.32 5.74
N GLY A 206 -18.54 5.20 7.06
CA GLY A 206 -17.80 4.17 7.81
C GLY A 206 -18.33 2.74 7.60
N SER A 207 -19.41 2.56 6.85
CA SER A 207 -19.94 1.23 6.51
C SER A 207 -19.19 0.55 5.36
N GLY A 208 -18.30 1.28 4.67
CA GLY A 208 -17.45 0.74 3.60
C GLY A 208 -16.61 -0.44 4.08
N ARG A 209 -16.61 -1.52 3.30
CA ARG A 209 -15.81 -2.72 3.53
C ARG A 209 -14.57 -2.67 2.68
N LEU A 210 -13.41 -2.70 3.34
CA LEU A 210 -12.13 -2.81 2.66
C LEU A 210 -11.95 -4.24 2.15
N LEU A 211 -11.74 -4.37 0.85
CA LEU A 211 -11.50 -5.61 0.15
C LEU A 211 -10.10 -5.58 -0.45
N PHE A 212 -9.52 -6.77 -0.60
CA PHE A 212 -8.36 -6.97 -1.44
C PHE A 212 -8.75 -7.83 -2.62
N GLU A 213 -8.51 -7.34 -3.82
CA GLU A 213 -8.85 -8.00 -5.07
C GLU A 213 -7.57 -8.36 -5.83
N HIS A 214 -7.55 -9.53 -6.45
CA HIS A 214 -6.50 -9.93 -7.38
C HIS A 214 -7.06 -10.81 -8.49
N PRO A 215 -6.44 -10.81 -9.68
CA PRO A 215 -6.87 -11.69 -10.77
C PRO A 215 -6.58 -13.15 -10.42
N LEU A 216 -7.58 -14.01 -10.69
CA LEU A 216 -7.42 -15.46 -10.64
C LEU A 216 -6.61 -15.96 -11.84
N PRO A 217 -5.93 -17.11 -11.69
CA PRO A 217 -5.26 -17.77 -12.81
C PRO A 217 -6.28 -18.12 -13.91
N ILE A 218 -5.82 -18.11 -15.16
CA ILE A 218 -6.67 -18.39 -16.34
C ILE A 218 -7.19 -19.83 -16.30
N SER A 219 -6.39 -20.77 -15.78
CA SER A 219 -6.73 -22.19 -15.66
C SER A 219 -6.16 -22.76 -14.36
N PRO A 220 -6.80 -23.80 -13.76
CA PRO A 220 -6.19 -24.57 -12.67
C PRO A 220 -4.85 -25.22 -13.05
N SER A 221 -4.58 -25.37 -14.35
CA SER A 221 -3.35 -25.94 -14.89
C SER A 221 -2.27 -24.90 -15.23
N THR A 222 -2.41 -23.63 -14.82
CA THR A 222 -1.35 -22.65 -15.07
C THR A 222 -0.08 -23.04 -14.29
N PRO A 223 1.12 -22.96 -14.89
CA PRO A 223 2.36 -23.20 -14.16
C PRO A 223 2.53 -22.27 -12.96
N PRO A 224 3.45 -22.60 -12.03
CA PRO A 224 3.77 -21.76 -10.89
C PRO A 224 4.07 -20.30 -11.28
N GLY A 225 3.71 -19.38 -10.40
CA GLY A 225 3.88 -17.94 -10.61
C GLY A 225 5.30 -17.46 -10.39
N ASP A 226 6.25 -18.36 -10.09
CA ASP A 226 7.60 -18.03 -9.66
C ASP A 226 8.27 -17.00 -10.60
N GLY A 227 8.98 -16.06 -10.00
CA GLY A 227 9.59 -14.99 -10.78
C GLY A 227 10.40 -14.00 -9.95
N LEU A 228 11.00 -13.08 -10.68
CA LEU A 228 11.84 -12.03 -10.12
C LEU A 228 11.08 -10.69 -10.10
N LEU A 229 10.99 -10.09 -8.93
CA LEU A 229 10.49 -8.73 -8.69
C LEU A 229 11.66 -7.83 -8.29
N GLY A 230 11.89 -6.75 -9.02
CA GLY A 230 13.03 -5.84 -8.78
C GLY A 230 13.76 -5.48 -10.07
N ASP A 231 14.61 -4.45 -10.01
CA ASP A 231 15.23 -3.87 -11.23
C ASP A 231 16.76 -3.76 -11.17
N GLU A 232 17.40 -3.56 -9.99
CA GLU A 232 18.86 -3.30 -9.98
C GLU A 232 19.68 -3.75 -8.75
N ARG A 233 19.19 -3.57 -7.52
CA ARG A 233 19.99 -3.80 -6.29
C ARG A 233 19.43 -4.86 -5.36
N ASP A 234 18.11 -4.88 -5.25
CA ASP A 234 17.37 -5.84 -4.44
C ASP A 234 16.60 -6.77 -5.38
N PHE A 235 16.99 -8.04 -5.38
CA PHE A 235 16.34 -9.07 -6.19
C PHE A 235 15.36 -9.83 -5.29
N ILE A 236 14.06 -9.66 -5.51
CA ILE A 236 13.03 -10.35 -4.75
C ILE A 236 12.52 -11.53 -5.59
N VAL A 237 12.86 -12.74 -5.19
CA VAL A 237 12.37 -13.97 -5.79
C VAL A 237 11.04 -14.33 -5.12
N LEU A 238 9.95 -14.25 -5.88
CA LEU A 238 8.64 -14.70 -5.44
C LEU A 238 8.50 -16.18 -5.82
N LYS A 239 8.19 -17.04 -4.85
CA LYS A 239 7.90 -18.47 -5.08
C LYS A 239 6.48 -18.79 -4.62
N GLY A 240 5.67 -19.41 -5.48
CA GLY A 240 4.31 -19.81 -5.15
C GLY A 240 3.40 -19.99 -6.37
N ALA A 241 2.15 -20.32 -6.09
CA ALA A 241 1.13 -20.43 -7.13
C ALA A 241 0.90 -19.07 -7.83
N GLU A 242 0.49 -19.11 -9.11
CA GLU A 242 0.24 -17.90 -9.91
C GLU A 242 -0.75 -16.95 -9.23
N SER A 243 -1.80 -17.49 -8.61
CA SER A 243 -2.79 -16.71 -7.84
C SER A 243 -2.13 -15.87 -6.76
N THR A 244 -1.17 -16.42 -6.03
CA THR A 244 -0.53 -15.74 -4.90
C THR A 244 0.50 -14.73 -5.37
N VAL A 245 1.22 -15.01 -6.46
CA VAL A 245 2.09 -14.02 -7.10
C VAL A 245 1.27 -12.86 -7.69
N ASN A 246 0.09 -13.15 -8.24
CA ASN A 246 -0.84 -12.13 -8.74
C ASN A 246 -1.35 -11.20 -7.63
N MET A 247 -1.43 -11.65 -6.38
CA MET A 247 -1.75 -10.77 -5.25
C MET A 247 -0.71 -9.65 -5.12
N ILE A 248 0.58 -9.98 -5.25
CA ILE A 248 1.65 -8.98 -5.14
C ILE A 248 1.72 -8.14 -6.41
N THR A 249 1.77 -8.79 -7.58
CA THR A 249 2.08 -8.12 -8.85
C THR A 249 0.90 -7.32 -9.43
N ARG A 250 -0.33 -7.80 -9.23
CA ARG A 250 -1.56 -7.25 -9.83
C ARG A 250 -2.69 -7.00 -8.83
N GLY A 251 -2.46 -7.23 -7.54
CA GLY A 251 -3.47 -7.00 -6.51
C GLY A 251 -3.75 -5.52 -6.30
N SER A 252 -4.93 -5.24 -5.76
CA SER A 252 -5.37 -3.90 -5.40
C SER A 252 -6.27 -3.92 -4.18
N PHE A 253 -6.13 -2.90 -3.33
CA PHE A 253 -7.12 -2.62 -2.30
C PHE A 253 -8.30 -1.89 -2.92
N SER A 254 -9.52 -2.33 -2.64
CA SER A 254 -10.77 -1.71 -3.08
C SER A 254 -11.70 -1.46 -1.90
N LEU A 255 -12.61 -0.50 -2.03
CA LEU A 255 -13.59 -0.18 -0.99
C LEU A 255 -15.00 -0.40 -1.53
N GLU A 256 -15.75 -1.30 -0.90
CA GLU A 256 -17.10 -1.62 -1.29
C GLU A 256 -18.12 -1.10 -0.28
N PHE A 257 -19.12 -0.37 -0.77
CA PHE A 257 -20.26 0.10 0.03
C PHE A 257 -21.50 -0.73 -0.26
N ALA A 258 -22.35 -0.94 0.76
CA ALA A 258 -23.59 -1.69 0.62
C ALA A 258 -24.58 -1.06 -0.40
N SER A 259 -24.47 0.24 -0.64
CA SER A 259 -25.32 1.01 -1.55
C SER A 259 -24.86 0.99 -3.01
N ARG A 260 -23.87 0.16 -3.38
CA ARG A 260 -23.48 -0.07 -4.79
C ARG A 260 -24.70 -0.52 -5.62
N PRO A 261 -24.84 -0.10 -6.88
CA PRO A 261 -24.01 0.85 -7.63
C PRO A 261 -24.46 2.32 -7.51
N THR A 262 -25.62 2.59 -6.90
CA THR A 262 -26.25 3.92 -6.94
C THR A 262 -25.71 4.89 -5.87
N TYR A 263 -25.11 4.37 -4.80
CA TYR A 263 -24.53 5.15 -3.69
C TYR A 263 -25.46 6.23 -3.12
N ASN A 264 -26.78 5.99 -3.12
CA ASN A 264 -27.79 6.97 -2.73
C ASN A 264 -27.61 7.43 -1.28
N ASP A 265 -27.29 6.51 -0.36
CA ASP A 265 -27.07 6.83 1.05
C ASP A 265 -25.90 7.80 1.23
N ILE A 266 -24.81 7.61 0.48
CA ILE A 266 -23.64 8.49 0.47
C ILE A 266 -24.02 9.87 -0.07
N GLY A 267 -24.82 9.90 -1.14
CA GLY A 267 -25.38 11.13 -1.68
C GLY A 267 -26.22 11.90 -0.66
N MET A 268 -27.12 11.23 0.06
CA MET A 268 -27.95 11.87 1.08
C MET A 268 -27.13 12.41 2.25
N CYS A 269 -26.05 11.71 2.66
CA CYS A 269 -25.09 12.23 3.64
C CYS A 269 -24.36 13.48 3.13
N SER A 270 -23.93 13.48 1.86
CA SER A 270 -23.32 14.65 1.22
C SER A 270 -24.28 15.85 1.20
N LEU A 271 -25.57 15.63 0.88
CA LEU A 271 -26.60 16.67 0.95
C LEU A 271 -26.78 17.19 2.39
N LEU A 272 -26.85 16.29 3.38
CA LEU A 272 -26.99 16.64 4.79
C LEU A 272 -25.83 17.51 5.28
N LEU A 273 -24.58 17.14 4.95
CA LEU A 273 -23.38 17.91 5.31
C LEU A 273 -23.36 19.29 4.63
N THR A 274 -23.81 19.37 3.37
CA THR A 274 -23.94 20.65 2.65
C THR A 274 -24.99 21.54 3.30
N LEU A 275 -26.15 20.98 3.64
CA LEU A 275 -27.21 21.72 4.32
C LEU A 275 -26.76 22.19 5.72
N GLN A 276 -26.06 21.33 6.46
CA GLN A 276 -25.45 21.67 7.74
C GLN A 276 -24.47 22.83 7.61
N PHE A 277 -23.59 22.82 6.59
CA PHE A 277 -22.69 23.93 6.31
C PHE A 277 -23.45 25.25 6.04
N VAL A 278 -24.45 25.23 5.15
CA VAL A 278 -25.24 26.44 4.83
C VAL A 278 -25.99 26.96 6.06
N ALA A 279 -26.56 26.06 6.87
CA ALA A 279 -27.23 26.44 8.11
C ALA A 279 -26.26 27.12 9.09
N GLN A 280 -25.06 26.55 9.27
CA GLN A 280 -24.03 27.13 10.14
C GLN A 280 -23.55 28.50 9.63
N LEU A 281 -23.46 28.68 8.30
CA LEU A 281 -23.08 29.97 7.71
C LEU A 281 -24.09 31.07 8.05
N LEU A 282 -25.38 30.76 8.01
CA LEU A 282 -26.47 31.72 8.21
C LEU A 282 -26.82 31.97 9.68
N VAL A 283 -26.75 30.93 10.52
CA VAL A 283 -27.28 30.96 11.90
C VAL A 283 -26.20 31.32 12.92
N VAL A 284 -24.95 30.88 12.74
CA VAL A 284 -23.86 31.15 13.71
C VAL A 284 -23.57 32.65 13.88
N PRO A 285 -23.55 33.49 12.82
CA PRO A 285 -23.36 34.94 12.99
C PRO A 285 -24.46 35.62 13.80
N GLN A 286 -25.63 34.99 13.97
CA GLN A 286 -26.72 35.55 14.78
C GLN A 286 -26.56 35.24 16.28
N GLY A 287 -25.58 34.39 16.63
CA GLY A 287 -25.24 34.06 18.02
C GLY A 287 -24.49 35.17 18.75
N THR A 288 -24.33 34.99 20.06
CA THR A 288 -23.53 35.86 20.92
C THR A 288 -22.04 35.64 20.68
N LEU A 289 -21.20 36.63 21.02
CA LEU A 289 -19.75 36.51 20.92
C LEU A 289 -19.20 35.26 21.65
N HIS A 290 -19.72 34.98 22.85
CA HIS A 290 -19.30 33.81 23.62
C HIS A 290 -19.66 32.49 22.92
N GLY A 291 -20.86 32.39 22.34
CA GLY A 291 -21.27 31.21 21.58
C GLY A 291 -20.46 31.02 20.30
N GLN A 292 -20.14 32.10 19.59
CA GLN A 292 -19.29 32.07 18.40
C GLN A 292 -17.88 31.57 18.74
N ILE A 293 -17.30 32.03 19.87
CA ILE A 293 -16.00 31.54 20.34
C ILE A 293 -16.06 30.04 20.66
N LEU A 294 -17.09 29.58 21.37
CA LEU A 294 -17.26 28.16 21.69
C LEU A 294 -17.44 27.30 20.43
N PHE A 295 -18.18 27.79 19.44
CA PHE A 295 -18.31 27.15 18.13
C PHE A 295 -16.93 27.00 17.45
N ILE A 296 -16.13 28.06 17.42
CA ILE A 296 -14.78 28.04 16.82
C ILE A 296 -13.87 27.06 17.57
N VAL A 297 -13.90 27.05 18.91
CA VAL A 297 -13.11 26.12 19.72
C VAL A 297 -13.48 24.67 19.38
N SER A 298 -14.77 24.36 19.25
CA SER A 298 -15.21 23.01 18.87
C SER A 298 -14.65 22.56 17.51
N LEU A 299 -14.62 23.47 16.54
CA LEU A 299 -14.06 23.21 15.22
C LEU A 299 -12.54 23.11 15.24
N ALA A 300 -11.85 23.96 16.01
CA ALA A 300 -10.41 23.96 16.13
C ALA A 300 -9.89 22.64 16.74
N CYS A 301 -10.56 22.14 17.79
CA CYS A 301 -10.24 20.84 18.38
C CYS A 301 -10.43 19.70 17.37
N SER A 302 -11.54 19.72 16.62
CA SER A 302 -11.84 18.72 15.60
C SER A 302 -10.88 18.79 14.40
N TRP A 303 -10.49 20.00 14.00
CA TRP A 303 -9.49 20.23 12.96
C TRP A 303 -8.12 19.71 13.36
N ALA A 304 -7.68 19.97 14.60
CA ALA A 304 -6.41 19.49 15.11
C ALA A 304 -6.37 17.95 15.11
N TYR A 305 -7.47 17.30 15.51
CA TYR A 305 -7.60 15.84 15.44
C TYR A 305 -7.55 15.30 14.00
N ASN A 306 -8.32 15.88 13.08
CA ASN A 306 -8.31 15.48 11.68
C ASN A 306 -6.94 15.70 11.03
N SER A 307 -6.26 16.80 11.37
CA SER A 307 -4.90 17.09 10.91
C SER A 307 -3.91 16.07 11.46
N TYR A 308 -4.03 15.66 12.72
CA TYR A 308 -3.23 14.55 13.26
C TYR A 308 -3.46 13.24 12.49
N LEU A 309 -4.73 12.86 12.24
CA LEU A 309 -5.04 11.65 11.48
C LEU A 309 -4.55 11.71 10.03
N SER A 310 -4.56 12.88 9.40
CA SER A 310 -4.07 13.03 8.03
C SER A 310 -2.55 12.87 7.92
N THR A 311 -1.79 13.07 9.00
CA THR A 311 -0.34 12.82 9.01
C THR A 311 0.05 11.34 9.09
N LEU A 312 -0.89 10.45 9.39
CA LEU A 312 -0.60 9.02 9.52
C LEU A 312 -0.23 8.43 8.15
N ASP A 313 0.88 7.69 8.11
CA ASP A 313 1.40 7.07 6.88
C ASP A 313 0.47 5.93 6.42
N ARG A 314 -0.30 6.21 5.37
CA ARG A 314 -1.22 5.26 4.75
C ARG A 314 -0.48 4.09 4.12
N ASP A 315 0.66 4.35 3.49
CA ASP A 315 1.44 3.30 2.83
C ASP A 315 1.95 2.31 3.87
N ALA A 316 2.44 2.79 5.02
CA ALA A 316 2.88 1.93 6.12
C ALA A 316 1.75 1.02 6.62
N PHE A 317 0.53 1.54 6.76
CA PHE A 317 -0.61 0.72 7.18
C PHE A 317 -1.07 -0.26 6.09
N GLN A 318 -1.12 0.16 4.81
CA GLN A 318 -1.45 -0.76 3.71
C GLN A 318 -0.42 -1.89 3.60
N GLN A 319 0.85 -1.57 3.83
CA GLN A 319 1.94 -2.52 3.86
C GLN A 319 1.79 -3.53 5.01
N GLU A 320 1.46 -3.08 6.22
CA GLU A 320 1.18 -3.97 7.37
C GLU A 320 -0.03 -4.88 7.09
N LEU A 321 -1.08 -4.32 6.50
CA LEU A 321 -2.30 -5.05 6.13
C LEU A 321 -2.03 -6.09 5.05
N LEU A 322 -1.22 -5.74 4.04
CA LEU A 322 -0.81 -6.64 2.97
C LEU A 322 -0.08 -7.86 3.54
N VAL A 323 0.91 -7.65 4.40
CA VAL A 323 1.72 -8.74 4.94
C VAL A 323 0.91 -9.60 5.90
N THR A 324 0.18 -8.98 6.83
CA THR A 324 -0.47 -9.70 7.95
C THR A 324 -1.83 -10.28 7.57
N ALA A 325 -2.68 -9.52 6.88
CA ALA A 325 -4.06 -9.91 6.62
C ALA A 325 -4.24 -10.60 5.27
N VAL A 326 -3.47 -10.17 4.25
CA VAL A 326 -3.63 -10.63 2.87
C VAL A 326 -2.69 -11.79 2.55
N LEU A 327 -1.37 -11.59 2.71
CA LEU A 327 -0.35 -12.59 2.41
C LEU A 327 -0.19 -13.61 3.55
N GLN A 328 -0.52 -13.22 4.79
CA GLN A 328 -0.32 -14.04 6.01
C GLN A 328 1.11 -14.58 6.08
N LEU A 329 2.08 -13.71 5.78
CA LEU A 329 3.48 -14.08 5.73
C LEU A 329 4.03 -14.24 7.15
N ASP A 330 4.57 -15.42 7.43
CA ASP A 330 5.35 -15.68 8.63
C ASP A 330 6.82 -15.33 8.40
N SER A 331 7.55 -15.01 9.48
CA SER A 331 8.97 -14.67 9.43
C SER A 331 9.85 -15.76 8.80
N HIS A 332 9.41 -17.03 8.82
CA HIS A 332 10.12 -18.16 8.22
C HIS A 332 9.97 -18.24 6.69
N GLN A 333 8.98 -17.53 6.12
CA GLN A 333 8.68 -17.56 4.69
C GLN A 333 9.45 -16.50 3.90
N LEU A 334 10.20 -15.64 4.60
CA LEU A 334 11.07 -14.65 3.99
C LEU A 334 12.53 -14.87 4.41
N LEU A 335 13.38 -15.13 3.42
CA LEU A 335 14.81 -15.33 3.62
C LEU A 335 15.58 -14.25 2.87
N LYS A 336 16.52 -13.60 3.55
CA LYS A 336 17.32 -12.50 2.99
C LYS A 336 18.79 -12.90 2.97
N CYS A 337 19.30 -13.16 1.78
CA CYS A 337 20.66 -13.58 1.54
C CYS A 337 21.45 -12.42 0.92
N SER A 338 22.59 -12.07 1.50
CA SER A 338 23.54 -11.12 0.91
C SER A 338 24.63 -11.90 0.19
N LEU A 339 24.85 -11.62 -1.09
CA LEU A 339 25.95 -12.18 -1.87
C LEU A 339 26.97 -11.10 -2.20
N ASP A 340 28.25 -11.46 -2.18
CA ASP A 340 29.37 -10.52 -2.30
C ASP A 340 29.55 -9.95 -3.72
N THR A 341 28.99 -10.63 -4.72
CA THR A 341 29.10 -10.25 -6.13
C THR A 341 27.75 -10.32 -6.86
N ARG A 342 27.51 -9.42 -7.81
CA ARG A 342 26.30 -9.46 -8.66
C ARG A 342 26.20 -10.75 -9.50
N PRO A 343 27.31 -11.30 -10.06
CA PRO A 343 27.27 -12.60 -10.73
C PRO A 343 26.85 -13.75 -9.83
N SER A 344 27.37 -13.83 -8.60
CA SER A 344 26.94 -14.87 -7.66
C SER A 344 25.45 -14.72 -7.30
N ALA A 345 24.97 -13.49 -7.07
CA ALA A 345 23.54 -13.23 -6.84
C ALA A 345 22.66 -13.66 -8.03
N ALA A 346 23.11 -13.40 -9.26
CA ALA A 346 22.39 -13.83 -10.45
C ALA A 346 22.30 -15.36 -10.51
N VAL A 347 23.42 -16.06 -10.34
CA VAL A 347 23.44 -17.54 -10.35
C VAL A 347 22.56 -18.10 -9.24
N PHE A 348 22.59 -17.52 -8.04
CA PHE A 348 21.73 -17.92 -6.94
C PHE A 348 20.24 -17.74 -7.26
N VAL A 349 19.85 -16.61 -7.87
CA VAL A 349 18.47 -16.39 -8.35
C VAL A 349 18.07 -17.42 -9.41
N ILE A 350 18.96 -17.75 -10.36
CA ILE A 350 18.69 -18.76 -11.39
C ILE A 350 18.52 -20.15 -10.75
N LEU A 351 19.34 -20.53 -9.77
CA LEU A 351 19.19 -21.79 -9.03
C LEU A 351 17.87 -21.85 -8.26
N LEU A 352 17.41 -20.73 -7.67
CA LEU A 352 16.13 -20.66 -6.97
C LEU A 352 14.92 -20.82 -7.90
N LEU A 353 15.04 -20.41 -9.16
CA LEU A 353 14.00 -20.45 -10.19
C LEU A 353 14.06 -21.72 -11.06
N ALA A 354 15.10 -22.56 -10.90
CA ALA A 354 15.12 -23.89 -11.49
C ALA A 354 14.10 -24.80 -10.75
N PRO A 355 13.36 -25.68 -11.45
CA PRO A 355 13.55 -26.15 -12.82
C PRO A 355 12.65 -25.43 -13.87
N ALA A 356 12.99 -24.21 -14.25
CA ALA A 356 12.35 -23.54 -15.40
C ALA A 356 13.10 -23.82 -16.72
N ARG A 357 12.44 -23.52 -17.85
CA ARG A 357 13.04 -23.67 -19.18
C ARG A 357 14.30 -22.79 -19.32
N THR A 358 15.35 -23.34 -19.92
CA THR A 358 16.65 -22.69 -20.12
C THR A 358 16.54 -21.32 -20.79
N GLU A 359 15.64 -21.18 -21.78
CA GLU A 359 15.37 -19.89 -22.45
C GLU A 359 14.83 -18.82 -21.49
N ASN A 360 13.97 -19.20 -20.54
CA ASN A 360 13.39 -18.27 -19.58
C ASN A 360 14.40 -17.90 -18.49
N LEU A 361 15.20 -18.87 -18.02
CA LEU A 361 16.31 -18.62 -17.11
C LEU A 361 17.35 -17.68 -17.75
N ARG A 362 17.64 -17.87 -19.03
CA ARG A 362 18.53 -16.99 -19.79
C ARG A 362 18.03 -15.54 -19.81
N ARG A 363 16.73 -15.32 -20.08
CA ARG A 363 16.13 -13.98 -20.07
C ARG A 363 16.26 -13.29 -18.71
N ILE A 364 16.07 -14.02 -17.61
CA ILE A 364 16.23 -13.48 -16.25
C ILE A 364 17.69 -13.16 -15.97
N MET A 365 18.61 -14.04 -16.36
CA MET A 365 20.05 -13.80 -16.17
C MET A 365 20.56 -12.62 -17.00
N ASP A 366 20.08 -12.44 -18.24
CA ASP A 366 20.40 -11.27 -19.07
C ASP A 366 19.83 -9.97 -18.48
N HIS A 367 18.70 -10.04 -17.79
CA HIS A 367 18.14 -8.90 -17.07
C HIS A 367 18.97 -8.54 -15.83
N ILE A 368 19.40 -9.53 -15.04
CA ILE A 368 20.25 -9.29 -13.86
C ILE A 368 21.65 -8.84 -14.28
N ILE A 369 22.21 -9.39 -15.36
CA ILE A 369 23.55 -9.10 -15.88
C ILE A 369 23.44 -8.70 -17.35
N PRO A 370 23.36 -7.39 -17.66
CA PRO A 370 23.18 -6.92 -19.04
C PRO A 370 24.46 -7.02 -19.91
N ASN A 371 25.57 -7.49 -19.35
CA ASN A 371 26.84 -7.60 -20.08
C ASN A 371 26.73 -8.63 -21.22
N ASP A 372 27.11 -8.21 -22.43
CA ASP A 372 26.91 -8.96 -23.69
C ASP A 372 28.23 -9.22 -24.46
N THR A 373 29.36 -9.31 -23.74
CA THR A 373 30.63 -9.68 -24.39
C THR A 373 30.71 -11.18 -24.63
N ALA A 374 31.61 -11.62 -25.52
CA ALA A 374 31.81 -13.04 -25.83
C ALA A 374 32.07 -13.90 -24.58
N VAL A 375 32.87 -13.41 -23.63
CA VAL A 375 33.17 -14.10 -22.36
C VAL A 375 31.93 -14.23 -21.49
N TRP A 376 31.15 -13.14 -21.33
CA TRP A 376 29.92 -13.16 -20.53
C TRP A 376 28.89 -14.11 -21.14
N ASN A 377 28.73 -14.09 -22.46
CA ASN A 377 27.82 -14.98 -23.17
C ASN A 377 28.23 -16.45 -23.02
N LYS A 378 29.53 -16.75 -23.12
CA LYS A 378 30.04 -18.10 -22.89
C LYS A 378 29.79 -18.55 -21.46
N TRP A 379 30.10 -17.73 -20.47
CA TRP A 379 29.86 -18.04 -19.06
C TRP A 379 28.37 -18.28 -18.76
N LYS A 380 27.49 -17.41 -19.26
CA LYS A 380 26.03 -17.55 -19.13
C LYS A 380 25.55 -18.89 -19.69
N LEU A 381 26.02 -19.28 -20.88
CA LEU A 381 25.69 -20.58 -21.47
C LEU A 381 26.23 -21.73 -20.63
N ASP A 382 27.50 -21.66 -20.20
CA ASP A 382 28.12 -22.69 -19.37
C ASP A 382 27.33 -22.94 -18.07
N VAL A 383 26.87 -21.88 -17.39
CA VAL A 383 26.04 -21.99 -16.17
C VAL A 383 24.72 -22.69 -16.47
N LEU A 384 24.03 -22.28 -17.54
CA LEU A 384 22.74 -22.84 -17.92
C LEU A 384 22.84 -24.30 -18.36
N ASP A 385 23.87 -24.66 -19.12
CA ASP A 385 24.15 -26.03 -19.55
C ASP A 385 24.41 -26.95 -18.35
N CYS A 386 25.14 -26.47 -17.33
CA CYS A 386 25.35 -27.22 -16.09
C CYS A 386 24.05 -27.41 -15.30
N ILE A 387 23.18 -26.40 -15.24
CA ILE A 387 21.88 -26.53 -14.57
C ILE A 387 20.97 -27.53 -15.31
N GLU A 388 20.90 -27.44 -16.63
CA GLU A 388 20.07 -28.35 -17.43
C GLU A 388 20.55 -29.81 -17.32
N ARG A 389 21.87 -30.02 -17.32
CA ARG A 389 22.46 -31.36 -17.21
C ARG A 389 22.43 -31.93 -15.81
N ASP A 390 23.00 -31.21 -14.84
CA ASP A 390 23.41 -31.81 -13.57
C ASP A 390 22.42 -31.45 -12.45
N PHE A 391 21.81 -30.25 -12.47
CA PHE A 391 20.83 -29.83 -11.45
C PHE A 391 19.46 -30.53 -11.58
N LEU A 392 19.06 -30.90 -12.81
CA LEU A 392 17.81 -31.63 -13.05
C LEU A 392 17.92 -33.14 -12.78
N ILE A 393 19.14 -33.67 -12.69
CA ILE A 393 19.42 -35.11 -12.57
C ILE A 393 19.90 -35.47 -11.16
N GLU A 394 20.72 -34.63 -10.53
CA GLU A 394 21.25 -34.85 -9.18
C GLU A 394 20.31 -34.32 -8.10
N ALA A 395 20.48 -34.81 -6.86
CA ALA A 395 19.80 -34.21 -5.72
C ALA A 395 20.26 -32.76 -5.56
N GLN A 396 19.32 -31.81 -5.47
CA GLN A 396 19.60 -30.37 -5.38
C GLN A 396 20.56 -30.00 -4.22
N GLU A 397 20.63 -30.84 -3.19
CA GLU A 397 21.49 -30.71 -2.02
C GLU A 397 23.00 -30.93 -2.32
N THR A 398 23.33 -31.70 -3.36
CA THR A 398 24.72 -32.05 -3.69
C THR A 398 25.29 -31.33 -4.91
N PHE A 399 24.51 -30.45 -5.54
CA PHE A 399 24.88 -29.81 -6.80
C PHE A 399 26.18 -29.00 -6.70
N VAL A 400 27.09 -29.25 -7.65
CA VAL A 400 28.35 -28.52 -7.84
C VAL A 400 28.53 -28.24 -9.32
N PHE A 401 28.97 -27.03 -9.67
CA PHE A 401 29.26 -26.68 -11.06
C PHE A 401 30.50 -27.42 -11.58
N ASP A 402 30.32 -28.27 -12.59
CA ASP A 402 31.41 -28.87 -13.39
C ASP A 402 31.46 -28.24 -14.80
N PHE A 403 32.28 -27.19 -14.94
CA PHE A 403 32.43 -26.47 -16.20
C PHE A 403 33.34 -27.22 -17.17
N ARG A 404 32.74 -27.97 -18.11
CA ARG A 404 33.51 -28.61 -19.19
C ARG A 404 33.97 -27.57 -20.20
N THR A 405 35.28 -27.46 -20.38
CA THR A 405 35.88 -26.52 -21.33
C THR A 405 35.76 -27.03 -22.77
N ALA A 406 34.88 -26.42 -23.57
CA ALA A 406 35.00 -26.52 -25.03
C ALA A 406 36.26 -25.74 -25.48
N PRO A 407 37.07 -26.25 -26.43
CA PRO A 407 38.28 -25.59 -26.88
C PRO A 407 37.93 -24.34 -27.69
N VAL A 408 38.05 -23.18 -27.06
CA VAL A 408 37.93 -21.87 -27.72
C VAL A 408 39.21 -21.10 -27.44
N SER A 409 39.80 -20.49 -28.47
CA SER A 409 41.01 -19.68 -28.37
C SER A 409 40.68 -18.32 -27.75
N TRP A 410 40.71 -18.26 -26.43
CA TRP A 410 40.57 -17.02 -25.66
C TRP A 410 41.92 -16.32 -25.49
N THR A 411 41.91 -15.00 -25.36
CA THR A 411 43.08 -14.27 -24.87
C THR A 411 43.31 -14.56 -23.38
N HIS A 412 44.54 -14.38 -22.89
CA HIS A 412 44.87 -14.60 -21.48
C HIS A 412 43.97 -13.79 -20.51
N GLN A 413 43.57 -12.59 -20.91
CA GLN A 413 42.67 -11.74 -20.10
C GLN A 413 41.24 -12.29 -20.06
N GLU A 414 40.73 -12.80 -21.19
CA GLU A 414 39.39 -13.39 -21.29
C GLU A 414 39.30 -14.71 -20.52
N SER A 415 40.34 -15.54 -20.58
CA SER A 415 40.44 -16.77 -19.76
C SER A 415 40.43 -16.47 -18.27
N ALA A 416 41.24 -15.49 -17.83
CA ALA A 416 41.28 -15.09 -16.41
C ALA A 416 39.93 -14.54 -15.94
N LEU A 417 39.24 -13.75 -16.77
CA LEU A 417 37.89 -13.26 -16.45
C LEU A 417 36.89 -14.42 -16.34
N LEU A 418 36.94 -15.39 -17.25
CA LEU A 418 36.05 -16.55 -17.24
C LEU A 418 36.22 -17.40 -15.98
N GLU A 419 37.45 -17.62 -15.52
CA GLU A 419 37.73 -18.35 -14.27
C GLU A 419 37.13 -17.63 -13.06
N ILE A 420 37.29 -16.31 -12.97
CA ILE A 420 36.69 -15.51 -11.89
C ILE A 420 35.16 -15.65 -11.86
N LEU A 421 34.50 -15.63 -13.02
CA LEU A 421 33.04 -15.78 -13.10
C LEU A 421 32.58 -17.20 -12.73
N ARG A 422 33.41 -18.22 -12.99
CA ARG A 422 33.13 -19.60 -12.58
C ARG A 422 33.24 -19.76 -11.06
N ASP A 423 34.21 -19.10 -10.43
CA ASP A 423 34.31 -19.06 -8.97
C ASP A 423 33.10 -18.37 -8.33
N ASP A 424 32.61 -17.27 -8.92
CA ASP A 424 31.37 -16.61 -8.50
C ASP A 424 30.14 -17.55 -8.56
N ALA A 425 30.06 -18.38 -9.60
CA ALA A 425 28.98 -19.36 -9.74
C ALA A 425 29.08 -20.49 -8.70
N ALA A 426 30.29 -20.99 -8.42
CA ALA A 426 30.52 -21.98 -7.37
C ALA A 426 30.15 -21.45 -5.97
N ALA A 427 30.48 -20.18 -5.69
CA ALA A 427 30.07 -19.51 -4.45
C ALA A 427 28.54 -19.42 -4.30
N ALA A 428 27.83 -19.13 -5.39
CA ALA A 428 26.37 -19.12 -5.38
C ALA A 428 25.75 -20.50 -5.10
N ALA A 429 26.35 -21.57 -5.60
CA ALA A 429 25.91 -22.95 -5.32
C ALA A 429 26.09 -23.33 -3.85
N GLU A 430 27.16 -22.85 -3.18
CA GLU A 430 27.32 -23.02 -1.73
C GLU A 430 26.21 -22.33 -0.94
N VAL A 431 25.87 -21.08 -1.29
CA VAL A 431 24.75 -20.34 -0.68
C VAL A 431 23.43 -21.08 -0.90
N TYR A 432 23.22 -21.61 -2.10
CA TYR A 432 22.03 -22.40 -2.43
C TYR A 432 21.88 -23.66 -1.59
N ARG A 433 22.97 -24.39 -1.36
CA ARG A 433 22.96 -25.55 -0.46
C ARG A 433 22.65 -25.17 0.98
N ALA A 434 23.24 -24.08 1.47
CA ALA A 434 22.94 -23.56 2.80
C ALA A 434 21.47 -23.10 2.94
N TYR A 435 20.89 -22.61 1.84
CA TYR A 435 19.48 -22.24 1.77
C TYR A 435 18.53 -23.46 1.80
N ILE A 436 18.86 -24.56 1.09
CA ILE A 436 18.03 -25.78 1.13
C ILE A 436 18.08 -26.47 2.50
N ALA A 437 19.21 -26.38 3.21
CA ALA A 437 19.40 -27.05 4.50
C ALA A 437 18.57 -26.44 5.66
N GLN A 438 17.84 -25.35 5.44
CA GLN A 438 16.96 -24.67 6.41
C GLN A 438 15.52 -25.08 6.20
#